data_AF-A0A811K201-F1
#
_entry.id   AF-A0A811K201-F1
#
_cell.length_a   1.000
_cell.length_b   1.000
_cell.length_c   1.000
_cell.angle_alpha   90.00
_cell.angle_beta   90.00
_cell.angle_gamma   90.00
#
_symmetry.space_group_name_H-M   'P 1'
#
loop_
_entity.id
_entity.type
_entity.pdbx_description
1 polymer ?
#
loop_
_entity_poly.entity_id
_entity_poly.type
_entity_poly.pdbx_seq_one_letter_code
_entity_poly.pdbx_strand_id
1 'polypeptide(L)'
;MKVALVLCLVIGSVAIEIAEKLKVYDNVTNLVSDANDLLVKGAVKLPSAVLKLRQVRCLLAKADDSSLRSLDFTTDLLHIAEVKAEDRLAEVAALDSVNKAAGLNLTKTQIEDYLINLVLESYQAKMVVSSKLNPHSLLNETYVSLSNIDLKHPLSSSLRVYIDSLDRLDNFIHGVRKNQVGRSVLTDLLNLLKRAKAKHDDDLLDGVSGKALEIYERLVDDLKDLKPLLRA
;
A
#
# COMPACT_ATOMS: atom_id res chain seq x y z
N MET A 1 -11.97 9.39 22.41
CA MET A 1 -11.16 10.19 23.34
C MET A 1 -10.11 9.38 24.08
N LYS A 2 -10.43 8.25 24.76
CA LYS A 2 -9.44 7.46 25.52
C LYS A 2 -8.29 6.87 24.68
N VAL A 3 -8.56 6.37 23.47
CA VAL A 3 -7.52 5.79 22.58
C VAL A 3 -6.55 6.85 22.06
N ALA A 4 -7.06 8.02 21.65
CA ALA A 4 -6.23 9.14 21.21
C ALA A 4 -5.28 9.63 22.32
N LEU A 5 -5.76 9.68 23.57
CA LEU A 5 -4.96 10.10 24.71
C LEU A 5 -3.82 9.12 25.03
N VAL A 6 -4.08 7.81 24.91
CA VAL A 6 -3.07 6.77 25.06
C VAL A 6 -2.02 6.84 23.94
N LEU A 7 -2.46 7.05 22.69
CA LEU A 7 -1.55 7.23 21.56
C LEU A 7 -0.66 8.48 21.75
N CYS A 8 -1.22 9.62 22.18
CA CYS A 8 -0.43 10.84 22.47
C CYS A 8 0.66 10.61 23.52
N LEU A 9 0.36 9.83 24.58
CA LEU A 9 1.33 9.53 25.64
C LEU A 9 2.45 8.59 25.17
N VAL A 10 2.12 7.58 24.36
CA VAL A 10 3.09 6.65 23.78
C VAL A 10 4.00 7.34 22.77
N ILE A 11 3.44 8.14 21.86
CA ILE A 11 4.21 8.93 20.89
C ILE A 11 5.15 9.89 21.62
N GLY A 12 4.61 10.66 22.58
CA GLY A 12 5.35 11.71 23.25
C GLY A 12 6.53 11.16 24.04
N SER A 13 6.33 10.10 24.82
CA SER A 13 7.40 9.48 25.61
C SER A 13 8.51 8.89 24.74
N VAL A 14 8.16 8.10 23.72
CA VAL A 14 9.14 7.45 22.84
C VAL A 14 9.92 8.46 22.01
N ALA A 15 9.24 9.43 21.39
CA ALA A 15 9.90 10.43 20.56
C ALA A 15 10.86 11.32 21.37
N ILE A 16 10.46 11.71 22.59
CA ILE A 16 11.28 12.52 23.48
C ILE A 16 12.52 11.74 23.94
N GLU A 17 12.37 10.47 24.36
CA GLU A 17 13.50 9.65 24.81
C GLU A 17 14.56 9.48 23.71
N ILE A 18 14.14 9.25 22.46
CA ILE A 18 15.04 9.15 21.32
C ILE A 18 15.69 10.51 21.02
N ALA A 19 14.93 11.60 21.10
CA ALA A 19 15.43 12.95 20.85
C ALA A 19 16.52 13.38 21.85
N GLU A 20 16.40 13.00 23.12
CA GLU A 20 17.42 13.23 24.14
C GLU A 20 18.72 12.49 23.79
N LYS A 21 18.64 11.21 23.42
CA LYS A 21 19.79 10.40 22.99
C LYS A 21 20.49 11.00 21.77
N LEU A 22 19.73 11.59 20.84
CA LEU A 22 20.23 12.19 19.60
C LEU A 22 20.58 13.69 19.72
N LYS A 23 20.37 14.31 20.88
CA LYS A 23 20.58 15.76 21.11
C LYS A 23 19.78 16.67 20.16
N VAL A 24 18.55 16.26 19.82
CA VAL A 24 17.62 17.03 18.97
C VAL A 24 16.33 17.40 19.72
N TYR A 25 16.38 17.37 21.05
CA TYR A 25 15.25 17.56 21.95
C TYR A 25 14.38 18.78 21.59
N ASP A 26 14.96 19.99 21.55
CA ASP A 26 14.18 21.23 21.36
C ASP A 26 13.37 21.24 20.05
N ASN A 27 13.91 20.63 19.00
CA ASN A 27 13.24 20.53 17.70
C ASN A 27 12.09 19.51 17.74
N VAL A 28 12.27 18.40 18.48
CA VAL A 28 11.29 17.31 18.54
C VAL A 28 10.17 17.64 19.52
N THR A 29 10.47 18.20 20.70
CA THR A 29 9.47 18.47 21.75
C THR A 29 8.38 19.42 21.28
N ASN A 30 8.74 20.46 20.53
CA ASN A 30 7.77 21.39 19.94
C ASN A 30 6.83 20.70 18.93
N LEU A 31 7.38 19.87 18.06
CA LEU A 31 6.59 19.14 17.06
C LEU A 31 5.68 18.07 17.69
N VAL A 32 6.16 17.39 18.74
CA VAL A 32 5.37 16.43 19.52
C VAL A 32 4.22 17.14 20.24
N SER A 33 4.47 18.31 20.84
CA SER A 33 3.43 19.12 21.47
C SER A 33 2.36 19.54 20.46
N ASP A 34 2.78 20.08 19.31
CA ASP A 34 1.88 20.45 18.20
C ASP A 34 1.04 19.26 17.74
N ALA A 35 1.67 18.10 17.53
CA ALA A 35 0.98 16.88 17.09
C ALA A 35 -0.06 16.43 18.12
N ASN A 36 0.28 16.44 19.41
CA ASN A 36 -0.62 16.08 20.49
C ASN A 36 -1.84 17.03 20.57
N ASP A 37 -1.61 18.34 20.46
CA ASP A 37 -2.69 19.34 20.43
C ASP A 37 -3.64 19.12 19.25
N LEU A 38 -3.10 18.75 18.09
CA LEU A 38 -3.89 18.43 16.90
C LEU A 38 -4.68 17.12 17.08
N LEU A 39 -4.09 16.10 17.70
CA LEU A 39 -4.78 14.84 18.01
C LEU A 39 -5.93 15.02 19.00
N VAL A 40 -5.78 15.88 20.02
CA VAL A 40 -6.84 16.23 20.98
C VAL A 40 -8.00 16.94 20.28
N LYS A 41 -7.72 17.77 19.27
CA LYS A 41 -8.74 18.44 18.44
C LYS A 41 -9.50 17.46 17.52
N GLY A 42 -9.08 16.19 17.47
CA GLY A 42 -9.82 15.09 16.85
C GLY A 42 -9.67 15.00 15.33
N ALA A 43 -10.62 14.30 14.70
CA ALA A 43 -10.51 13.83 13.31
C ALA A 43 -10.25 14.93 12.26
N VAL A 44 -10.69 16.17 12.49
CA VAL A 44 -10.50 17.29 11.56
C VAL A 44 -9.03 17.70 11.45
N LYS A 45 -8.24 17.47 12.50
CA LYS A 45 -6.82 17.87 12.58
C LYS A 45 -5.86 16.69 12.48
N LEU A 46 -6.38 15.49 12.27
CA LEU A 46 -5.61 14.26 12.14
C LEU A 46 -4.55 14.33 11.02
N PRO A 47 -4.85 14.83 9.80
CA PRO A 47 -3.83 14.96 8.74
C PRO A 47 -2.65 15.86 9.13
N SER A 48 -2.94 16.97 9.81
CA SER A 48 -1.90 17.87 10.31
C SER A 48 -1.07 17.23 11.43
N ALA A 49 -1.70 16.40 12.28
CA ALA A 49 -0.99 15.67 13.32
C ALA A 49 -0.03 14.64 12.71
N VAL A 50 -0.48 13.83 11.75
CA VAL A 50 0.37 12.85 11.07
C VAL A 50 1.53 13.51 10.34
N LEU A 51 1.30 14.65 9.68
CA LEU A 51 2.38 15.43 9.07
C LEU A 51 3.46 15.82 10.10
N LYS A 52 3.05 16.27 11.29
CA LYS A 52 3.97 16.63 12.38
C LYS A 52 4.73 15.40 12.89
N LEU A 53 4.07 14.25 13.01
CA LEU A 53 4.73 12.99 13.40
C LEU A 53 5.74 12.52 12.35
N ARG A 54 5.44 12.67 11.05
CA ARG A 54 6.40 12.43 9.97
C ARG A 54 7.61 13.35 10.07
N GLN A 55 7.41 14.64 10.41
CA GLN A 55 8.51 15.57 10.64
C GLN A 55 9.37 15.16 11.85
N VAL A 56 8.75 14.72 12.95
CA VAL A 56 9.46 14.14 14.10
C VAL A 56 10.30 12.94 13.64
N ARG A 57 9.71 12.02 12.87
CA ARG A 57 10.42 10.85 12.34
C ARG A 57 11.63 11.21 11.49
N CYS A 58 11.53 12.26 10.66
CA CYS A 58 12.65 12.78 9.88
C CYS A 58 13.80 13.29 10.76
N LEU A 59 13.49 14.01 11.85
CA LEU A 59 14.49 14.48 12.81
C LEU A 59 15.17 13.32 13.56
N LEU A 60 14.43 12.23 13.77
CA LEU A 60 14.90 11.02 14.43
C LEU A 60 15.47 9.99 13.45
N ALA A 61 15.73 10.34 12.18
CA ALA A 61 16.17 9.39 11.15
C ALA A 61 17.52 8.68 11.45
N LYS A 62 18.30 9.20 12.40
CA LYS A 62 19.57 8.59 12.86
C LYS A 62 19.39 7.54 13.97
N ALA A 63 18.18 7.41 14.53
CA ALA A 63 17.91 6.39 15.53
C ALA A 63 17.87 5.00 14.89
N ASP A 64 18.06 3.97 15.72
CA ASP A 64 17.86 2.60 15.30
C ASP A 64 16.38 2.30 15.02
N ASP A 65 16.13 1.44 14.04
CA ASP A 65 14.77 1.07 13.62
C ASP A 65 13.94 0.43 14.72
N SER A 66 14.56 -0.24 15.69
CA SER A 66 13.85 -0.80 16.85
C SER A 66 13.26 0.29 17.74
N SER A 67 14.00 1.36 18.01
CA SER A 67 13.53 2.51 18.79
C SER A 67 12.39 3.24 18.08
N LEU A 68 12.44 3.33 16.75
CA LEU A 68 11.45 4.07 15.95
C LEU A 68 10.15 3.29 15.72
N ARG A 69 10.14 1.97 15.94
CA ARG A 69 9.02 1.09 15.63
C ARG A 69 7.68 1.55 16.20
N SER A 70 7.63 1.98 17.46
CA SER A 70 6.37 2.41 18.09
C SER A 70 5.86 3.74 17.53
N LEU A 71 6.78 4.65 17.18
CA LEU A 71 6.46 5.90 16.49
C LEU A 71 5.94 5.63 15.08
N ASP A 72 6.63 4.75 14.33
CA ASP A 72 6.29 4.39 12.96
C ASP A 72 4.94 3.66 12.90
N PHE A 73 4.74 2.66 13.77
CA PHE A 73 3.45 1.95 13.89
C PHE A 73 2.30 2.91 14.13
N THR A 74 2.48 3.86 15.06
CA THR A 74 1.43 4.81 15.39
C THR A 74 1.17 5.77 14.23
N THR A 75 2.23 6.24 13.57
CA THR A 75 2.11 7.15 12.42
C THR A 75 1.39 6.47 11.26
N ASP A 76 1.73 5.21 10.95
CA ASP A 76 1.11 4.43 9.89
C ASP A 76 -0.36 4.10 10.21
N LEU A 77 -0.68 3.75 11.47
CA LEU A 77 -2.06 3.53 11.91
C LEU A 77 -2.90 4.82 11.81
N LEU A 78 -2.33 5.96 12.20
CA LEU A 78 -3.02 7.25 12.13
C LEU A 78 -3.23 7.69 10.68
N HIS A 79 -2.27 7.46 9.78
CA HIS A 79 -2.41 7.66 8.33
C HIS A 79 -3.63 6.90 7.79
N ILE A 80 -3.74 5.60 8.09
CA ILE A 80 -4.93 4.83 7.70
C ILE A 80 -6.18 5.31 8.44
N ALA A 81 -6.11 6.00 9.57
CA ALA A 81 -7.31 6.53 10.24
C ALA A 81 -7.82 7.86 9.62
N GLU A 82 -7.10 8.46 8.66
CA GLU A 82 -7.42 9.76 8.06
C GLU A 82 -8.59 9.71 7.05
N VAL A 83 -9.83 9.65 7.53
CA VAL A 83 -11.03 9.50 6.67
C VAL A 83 -11.17 10.57 5.57
N LYS A 84 -10.49 11.72 5.68
CA LYS A 84 -10.59 12.85 4.74
C LYS A 84 -9.26 13.30 4.13
N ALA A 85 -8.15 12.59 4.36
CA ALA A 85 -6.90 12.96 3.71
C ALA A 85 -6.93 12.58 2.23
N GLU A 86 -6.38 13.45 1.38
CA GLU A 86 -6.31 13.22 -0.07
C GLU A 86 -5.57 11.91 -0.38
N ASP A 87 -4.47 11.62 0.32
CA ASP A 87 -3.70 10.40 0.16
C ASP A 87 -4.52 9.14 0.46
N ARG A 88 -5.22 9.08 1.60
CA ARG A 88 -6.07 7.93 1.95
C ARG A 88 -7.24 7.78 0.97
N LEU A 89 -7.84 8.89 0.53
CA LEU A 89 -8.90 8.85 -0.48
C LEU A 89 -8.38 8.29 -1.81
N ALA A 90 -7.15 8.63 -2.19
CA ALA A 90 -6.49 8.09 -3.37
C ALA A 90 -6.22 6.57 -3.24
N GLU A 91 -5.70 6.11 -2.10
CA GLU A 91 -5.46 4.68 -1.82
C GLU A 91 -6.76 3.86 -1.91
N VAL A 92 -7.85 4.34 -1.29
CA VAL A 92 -9.16 3.68 -1.34
C VAL A 92 -9.72 3.70 -2.76
N ALA A 93 -9.59 4.81 -3.49
CA ALA A 93 -10.06 4.92 -4.87
C ALA A 93 -9.29 3.98 -5.82
N ALA A 94 -7.97 3.84 -5.62
CA ALA A 94 -7.13 2.93 -6.39
C ALA A 94 -7.56 1.47 -6.17
N LEU A 95 -7.72 1.02 -4.92
CA LEU A 95 -8.21 -0.33 -4.61
C LEU A 95 -9.64 -0.56 -5.12
N ASP A 96 -10.52 0.42 -5.01
CA ASP A 96 -11.89 0.32 -5.54
C ASP A 96 -11.91 0.20 -7.07
N SER A 97 -11.02 0.92 -7.76
CA SER A 97 -10.86 0.81 -9.22
C SER A 97 -10.40 -0.59 -9.63
N VAL A 98 -9.41 -1.15 -8.92
CA VAL A 98 -8.97 -2.54 -9.13
C VAL A 98 -10.09 -3.53 -8.82
N ASN A 99 -10.79 -3.37 -7.69
CA ASN A 99 -11.90 -4.23 -7.27
C ASN A 99 -12.99 -4.32 -8.35
N LYS A 100 -13.37 -3.17 -8.94
CA LYS A 100 -14.34 -3.10 -10.03
C LYS A 100 -13.81 -3.74 -11.31
N ALA A 101 -12.59 -3.39 -11.73
CA ALA A 101 -12.00 -3.90 -12.97
C ALA A 101 -11.79 -5.43 -12.92
N ALA A 102 -11.40 -5.96 -11.76
CA ALA A 102 -11.16 -7.37 -11.54
C ALA A 102 -12.43 -8.17 -11.17
N GLY A 103 -13.56 -7.51 -10.90
CA GLY A 103 -14.79 -8.17 -10.47
C GLY A 103 -14.68 -8.89 -9.11
N LEU A 104 -13.88 -8.34 -8.18
CA LEU A 104 -13.61 -8.99 -6.87
C LEU A 104 -14.79 -8.89 -5.89
N ASN A 105 -15.77 -8.02 -6.16
CA ASN A 105 -16.99 -7.82 -5.35
C ASN A 105 -16.72 -7.49 -3.88
N LEU A 106 -15.60 -6.80 -3.59
CA LEU A 106 -15.31 -6.32 -2.25
C LEU A 106 -16.18 -5.09 -1.93
N THR A 107 -16.71 -5.04 -0.71
CA THR A 107 -17.38 -3.85 -0.18
C THR A 107 -16.36 -2.79 0.21
N LYS A 108 -16.79 -1.53 0.29
CA LYS A 108 -15.93 -0.43 0.78
C LYS A 108 -15.36 -0.71 2.17
N THR A 109 -16.16 -1.27 3.07
CA THR A 109 -15.71 -1.66 4.41
C THR A 109 -14.60 -2.72 4.35
N GLN A 110 -14.71 -3.71 3.46
CA GLN A 110 -13.65 -4.72 3.29
C GLN A 110 -12.35 -4.12 2.74
N ILE A 111 -12.43 -3.11 1.87
CA ILE A 111 -11.26 -2.37 1.38
C ILE A 111 -10.59 -1.60 2.53
N GLU A 112 -11.38 -0.92 3.36
CA GLU A 112 -10.88 -0.20 4.53
C GLU A 112 -10.25 -1.16 5.56
N ASP A 113 -10.92 -2.29 5.83
CA ASP A 113 -10.40 -3.34 6.72
C ASP A 113 -9.09 -3.92 6.18
N TYR A 114 -8.96 -4.08 4.86
CA TYR A 114 -7.71 -4.52 4.25
C TYR A 114 -6.56 -3.54 4.54
N LEU A 115 -6.77 -2.24 4.33
CA LEU A 115 -5.74 -1.22 4.60
C LEU A 115 -5.33 -1.21 6.08
N ILE A 116 -6.28 -1.40 7.00
CA ILE A 116 -6.00 -1.51 8.44
C ILE A 116 -5.19 -2.78 8.74
N ASN A 117 -5.61 -3.93 8.22
CA ASN A 117 -4.94 -5.20 8.45
C ASN A 117 -3.52 -5.22 7.86
N LEU A 118 -3.28 -4.48 6.77
CA LEU A 118 -1.94 -4.29 6.21
C LEU A 118 -0.96 -3.76 7.26
N VAL A 119 -1.32 -2.70 7.99
CA VAL A 119 -0.46 -2.17 9.07
C VAL A 119 -0.43 -3.11 10.27
N LEU A 120 -1.57 -3.65 10.70
CA LEU A 120 -1.61 -4.52 11.88
C LEU A 120 -0.75 -5.78 11.68
N GLU A 121 -0.91 -6.50 10.56
CA GLU A 121 -0.15 -7.71 10.25
C GLU A 121 1.35 -7.40 10.10
N SER A 122 1.71 -6.28 9.46
CA SER A 122 3.11 -5.86 9.27
C SER A 122 3.86 -5.63 10.58
N TYR A 123 3.21 -5.02 11.57
CA TYR A 123 3.81 -4.74 12.87
C TYR A 123 3.60 -5.86 13.89
N GLN A 124 2.65 -6.78 13.68
CA GLN A 124 2.44 -7.97 14.52
C GLN A 124 3.29 -9.17 14.10
N ALA A 125 3.84 -9.18 12.89
CA ALA A 125 4.80 -10.17 12.43
C ALA A 125 5.84 -10.41 13.54
N LYS A 126 5.82 -11.61 14.14
CA LYS A 126 6.76 -12.01 15.18
C LYS A 126 8.14 -11.97 14.55
N MET A 127 8.83 -10.84 14.73
CA MET A 127 10.17 -10.65 14.20
C MET A 127 11.00 -11.83 14.68
N VAL A 128 11.42 -12.65 13.73
CA VAL A 128 12.62 -13.45 13.94
C VAL A 128 13.69 -12.42 14.22
N VAL A 129 14.24 -12.51 15.43
CA VAL A 129 15.08 -11.55 16.17
C VAL A 129 16.34 -11.09 15.40
N SER A 130 16.50 -11.48 14.13
CA SER A 130 17.64 -11.18 13.27
C SER A 130 17.38 -10.16 12.15
N SER A 131 16.14 -9.76 11.85
CA SER A 131 15.90 -8.78 10.78
C SER A 131 16.01 -7.35 11.30
N LYS A 132 17.06 -6.63 10.89
CA LYS A 132 17.20 -5.16 11.04
C LYS A 132 16.18 -4.37 10.19
N LEU A 133 15.08 -5.01 9.76
CA LEU A 133 14.15 -4.45 8.78
C LEU A 133 12.94 -3.87 9.51
N ASN A 134 12.76 -2.57 9.34
CA ASN A 134 11.59 -1.83 9.82
C ASN A 134 10.40 -2.03 8.85
N PRO A 135 9.25 -2.55 9.31
CA PRO A 135 8.05 -2.73 8.48
C PRO A 135 7.57 -1.44 7.82
N HIS A 136 7.85 -0.28 8.41
CA HIS A 136 7.51 1.04 7.87
C HIS A 136 7.97 1.21 6.41
N SER A 137 9.18 0.77 6.08
CA SER A 137 9.75 0.90 4.74
C SER A 137 8.96 0.13 3.67
N LEU A 138 8.61 -1.13 3.98
CA LEU A 138 7.86 -2.01 3.09
C LEU A 138 6.40 -1.57 2.96
N LEU A 139 5.81 -1.07 4.04
CA LEU A 139 4.48 -0.46 4.03
C LEU A 139 4.44 0.79 3.16
N ASN A 140 5.41 1.70 3.32
CA ASN A 140 5.49 2.91 2.51
C ASN A 140 5.65 2.59 1.02
N GLU A 141 6.48 1.60 0.66
CA GLU A 141 6.60 1.13 -0.72
C GLU A 141 5.26 0.57 -1.26
N THR A 142 4.51 -0.13 -0.42
CA THR A 142 3.18 -0.67 -0.76
C THR A 142 2.17 0.46 -0.96
N TYR A 143 2.16 1.49 -0.12
CA TYR A 143 1.27 2.65 -0.30
C TYR A 143 1.62 3.47 -1.54
N VAL A 144 2.91 3.69 -1.79
CA VAL A 144 3.37 4.42 -2.98
C VAL A 144 2.95 3.69 -4.26
N SER A 145 3.16 2.37 -4.33
CA SER A 145 2.74 1.58 -5.49
C SER A 145 1.23 1.53 -5.66
N LEU A 146 0.46 1.47 -4.55
CA LEU A 146 -0.99 1.54 -4.59
C LEU A 146 -1.50 2.88 -5.15
N SER A 147 -0.96 3.99 -4.65
CA SER A 147 -1.34 5.34 -5.09
C SER A 147 -0.93 5.63 -6.54
N ASN A 148 0.02 4.87 -7.09
CA ASN A 148 0.48 4.97 -8.48
C ASN A 148 -0.27 4.06 -9.46
N ILE A 149 -1.35 3.39 -9.03
CA ILE A 149 -2.18 2.60 -9.95
C ILE A 149 -2.82 3.51 -11.01
N ASP A 150 -2.67 3.13 -12.28
CA ASP A 150 -3.36 3.81 -13.37
C ASP A 150 -4.87 3.53 -13.27
N LEU A 151 -5.62 4.54 -12.84
CA LEU A 151 -7.07 4.44 -12.67
C LEU A 151 -7.81 4.20 -14.00
N LYS A 152 -7.21 4.52 -15.15
CA LYS A 152 -7.81 4.25 -16.47
C LYS A 152 -7.59 2.81 -16.91
N HIS A 153 -6.46 2.23 -16.52
CA HIS A 153 -6.10 0.83 -16.82
C HIS A 153 -5.66 0.10 -15.54
N PRO A 154 -6.59 -0.19 -14.60
CA PRO A 154 -6.24 -0.64 -13.24
C PRO A 154 -5.59 -2.02 -13.18
N LEU A 155 -5.71 -2.84 -14.25
CA LEU A 155 -5.12 -4.19 -14.34
C LEU A 155 -3.81 -4.22 -15.14
N SER A 156 -3.28 -3.05 -15.52
CA SER A 156 -2.07 -2.90 -16.35
C SER A 156 -0.78 -3.27 -15.61
N SER A 157 0.37 -2.77 -16.09
CA SER A 157 1.68 -2.93 -15.43
C SER A 157 1.75 -2.26 -14.06
N SER A 158 0.98 -1.19 -13.81
CA SER A 158 0.94 -0.54 -12.50
C SER A 158 0.45 -1.47 -11.38
N LEU A 159 -0.51 -2.35 -11.69
CA LEU A 159 -0.95 -3.40 -10.77
C LEU A 159 0.14 -4.42 -10.46
N ARG A 160 1.03 -4.71 -11.43
CA ARG A 160 2.16 -5.62 -11.21
C ARG A 160 3.10 -5.06 -10.14
N VAL A 161 3.43 -3.77 -10.24
CA VAL A 161 4.30 -3.10 -9.26
C VAL A 161 3.70 -3.18 -7.85
N TYR A 162 2.39 -2.97 -7.71
CA TYR A 162 1.68 -3.12 -6.44
C TYR A 162 1.66 -4.58 -5.92
N ILE A 163 1.44 -5.55 -6.81
CA ILE A 163 1.53 -6.98 -6.46
C ILE A 163 2.94 -7.32 -5.97
N ASP A 164 3.99 -6.81 -6.61
CA ASP A 164 5.39 -7.11 -6.27
C ASP A 164 5.82 -6.47 -4.93
N SER A 165 5.32 -5.28 -4.59
CA SER A 165 5.52 -4.71 -3.24
C SER A 165 4.75 -5.48 -2.17
N LEU A 166 3.51 -5.89 -2.47
CA LEU A 166 2.72 -6.71 -1.53
C LEU A 166 3.35 -8.08 -1.30
N ASP A 167 3.89 -8.70 -2.33
CA ASP A 167 4.57 -10.00 -2.20
C ASP A 167 5.81 -9.88 -1.32
N ARG A 168 6.58 -8.78 -1.44
CA ARG A 168 7.72 -8.51 -0.55
C ARG A 168 7.29 -8.31 0.91
N LEU A 169 6.19 -7.58 1.13
CA LEU A 169 5.63 -7.40 2.46
C LEU A 169 5.10 -8.71 3.05
N ASP A 170 4.36 -9.49 2.26
CA ASP A 170 3.86 -10.82 2.66
C ASP A 170 5.01 -11.77 3.00
N ASN A 171 6.06 -11.80 2.19
CA ASN A 171 7.27 -12.58 2.47
C ASN A 171 7.99 -12.12 3.76
N PHE A 172 7.98 -10.81 4.06
CA PHE A 172 8.52 -10.31 5.33
C PHE A 172 7.68 -10.79 6.54
N ILE A 173 6.36 -10.78 6.42
CA ILE A 173 5.43 -11.16 7.50
C ILE A 173 5.40 -12.68 7.70
N HIS A 174 5.27 -13.44 6.61
CA HIS A 174 4.94 -14.87 6.60
C HIS A 174 6.11 -15.79 6.19
N GLY A 175 7.17 -15.26 5.58
CA GLY A 175 8.25 -16.03 4.95
C GLY A 175 9.04 -16.94 5.90
N VAL A 176 8.96 -16.74 7.22
CA VAL A 176 9.71 -17.55 8.20
C VAL A 176 8.85 -18.65 8.86
N ARG A 177 7.51 -18.59 8.78
CA ARG A 177 6.62 -19.64 9.32
C ARG A 177 5.33 -19.75 8.49
N LYS A 178 5.30 -20.71 7.56
CA LYS A 178 4.13 -21.06 6.73
C LYS A 178 2.85 -21.46 7.50
N ASN A 179 2.94 -21.62 8.83
CA ASN A 179 1.88 -22.21 9.66
C ASN A 179 1.48 -21.32 10.85
N GLN A 180 1.37 -19.99 10.69
CA GLN A 180 0.60 -19.21 11.65
C GLN A 180 -0.87 -19.19 11.23
N VAL A 181 -1.67 -19.98 11.95
CA VAL A 181 -3.12 -20.00 11.81
C VAL A 181 -3.67 -18.69 12.36
N GLY A 182 -4.18 -17.86 11.45
CA GLY A 182 -4.80 -16.57 11.73
C GLY A 182 -4.82 -15.76 10.44
N ARG A 183 -6.01 -15.65 9.83
CA ARG A 183 -6.35 -14.90 8.60
C ARG A 183 -5.22 -14.03 8.05
N SER A 184 -4.54 -14.48 7.00
CA SER A 184 -3.67 -13.61 6.22
C SER A 184 -4.52 -12.89 5.19
N VAL A 185 -5.27 -11.87 5.63
CA VAL A 185 -6.11 -11.03 4.75
C VAL A 185 -5.26 -10.49 3.59
N LEU A 186 -3.97 -10.26 3.87
CA LEU A 186 -2.95 -9.89 2.88
C LEU A 186 -2.70 -10.96 1.83
N THR A 187 -2.43 -12.21 2.23
CA THR A 187 -2.19 -13.29 1.27
C THR A 187 -3.43 -13.59 0.43
N ASP A 188 -4.63 -13.50 1.02
CA ASP A 188 -5.88 -13.68 0.29
C ASP A 188 -6.08 -12.59 -0.76
N LEU A 189 -5.88 -11.31 -0.40
CA LEU A 189 -5.94 -10.23 -1.39
C LEU A 189 -4.86 -10.40 -2.46
N LEU A 190 -3.62 -10.70 -2.08
CA LEU A 190 -2.52 -10.89 -3.01
C LEU A 190 -2.83 -11.97 -4.04
N ASN A 191 -3.40 -13.11 -3.59
CA ASN A 191 -3.83 -14.19 -4.46
C ASN A 191 -4.98 -13.76 -5.40
N LEU A 192 -5.95 -12.99 -4.89
CA LEU A 192 -7.04 -12.45 -5.72
C LEU A 192 -6.50 -11.51 -6.80
N LEU A 193 -5.58 -10.60 -6.45
CA LEU A 193 -4.97 -9.66 -7.38
C LEU A 193 -4.12 -10.37 -8.44
N LYS A 194 -3.32 -11.37 -8.05
CA LYS A 194 -2.54 -12.20 -8.99
C LYS A 194 -3.45 -12.92 -9.99
N ARG A 195 -4.55 -13.51 -9.53
CA ARG A 195 -5.53 -14.17 -10.41
C ARG A 195 -6.23 -13.18 -11.34
N ALA A 196 -6.66 -12.04 -10.83
CA ALA A 196 -7.28 -10.99 -11.64
C ALA A 196 -6.36 -10.49 -12.74
N LYS A 197 -5.08 -10.28 -12.40
CA LYS A 197 -4.08 -9.86 -13.38
C LYS A 197 -3.80 -10.95 -14.41
N ALA A 198 -3.60 -12.21 -13.99
CA ALA A 198 -3.36 -13.31 -14.90
C ALA A 198 -4.50 -13.45 -15.91
N LYS A 199 -5.75 -13.40 -15.45
CA LYS A 199 -6.92 -13.45 -16.33
C LYS A 199 -6.95 -12.31 -17.35
N HIS A 200 -6.64 -11.08 -16.92
CA HIS A 200 -6.59 -9.93 -17.83
C HIS A 200 -5.45 -10.05 -18.85
N ASP A 201 -4.27 -10.53 -18.42
CA ASP A 201 -3.14 -10.75 -19.32
C ASP A 201 -3.47 -11.86 -20.36
N ASP A 202 -4.20 -12.91 -19.96
CA ASP A 202 -4.71 -13.97 -20.86
C ASP A 202 -5.75 -13.41 -21.85
N ASP A 203 -6.76 -12.67 -21.38
CA ASP A 203 -7.79 -12.06 -22.23
C ASP A 203 -7.18 -11.10 -23.28
N LEU A 204 -6.10 -10.38 -22.91
CA LEU A 204 -5.35 -9.54 -23.83
C LEU A 204 -4.62 -10.37 -24.89
N LEU A 205 -3.98 -11.48 -24.50
CA LEU A 205 -3.28 -12.37 -25.43
C LEU A 205 -4.25 -13.02 -26.41
N ASP A 206 -5.41 -13.47 -25.93
CA ASP A 206 -6.48 -14.00 -26.76
C ASP A 206 -7.00 -12.91 -27.73
N GLY A 207 -7.22 -11.68 -27.25
CA GLY A 207 -7.65 -10.57 -28.11
C GLY A 207 -6.61 -10.16 -29.16
N VAL A 208 -5.32 -10.18 -28.82
CA VAL A 208 -4.21 -9.89 -29.77
C VAL A 208 -4.09 -10.99 -30.80
N SER A 209 -4.20 -12.26 -30.41
CA SER A 209 -4.16 -13.38 -31.34
C SER A 209 -5.37 -13.34 -32.30
N GLY A 210 -6.56 -13.01 -31.80
CA GLY A 210 -7.76 -12.83 -32.62
C GLY A 210 -7.63 -11.69 -33.65
N LYS A 211 -7.13 -10.51 -33.23
CA LYS A 211 -6.86 -9.40 -34.16
C LYS A 211 -5.77 -9.72 -35.18
N ALA A 212 -4.72 -10.43 -34.77
CA ALA A 212 -3.68 -10.87 -35.69
C ALA A 212 -4.24 -11.84 -36.74
N LEU A 213 -5.14 -12.74 -36.34
CA LEU A 213 -5.85 -13.63 -37.24
C LEU A 213 -6.75 -12.84 -38.22
N GLU A 214 -7.52 -11.88 -37.72
CA GLU A 214 -8.40 -11.02 -38.55
C GLU A 214 -7.60 -10.23 -39.58
N ILE A 215 -6.45 -9.66 -39.18
CA ILE A 215 -5.55 -8.96 -40.11
C ILE A 215 -5.00 -9.92 -41.15
N TYR A 216 -4.59 -11.13 -40.76
CA TYR A 216 -4.08 -12.14 -41.68
C TYR A 216 -5.13 -12.58 -42.70
N GLU A 217 -6.36 -12.83 -42.26
CA GLU A 217 -7.49 -13.18 -43.14
C GLU A 217 -7.78 -12.06 -44.14
N ARG A 218 -7.83 -10.80 -43.67
CA ARG A 218 -8.06 -9.64 -44.53
C ARG A 218 -6.94 -9.48 -45.57
N LEU A 219 -5.68 -9.70 -45.18
CA LEU A 219 -4.52 -9.68 -46.09
C LEU A 219 -4.57 -10.80 -47.14
N VAL A 220 -5.00 -12.00 -46.75
CA VAL A 220 -5.14 -13.13 -47.68
C VAL A 220 -6.26 -12.87 -48.69
N ASP A 221 -7.38 -12.28 -48.27
CA ASP A 221 -8.47 -11.94 -49.17
C ASP A 221 -8.09 -10.80 -50.13
N ASP A 222 -7.43 -9.74 -49.64
CA ASP A 222 -6.88 -8.68 -50.50
C ASP A 222 -5.90 -9.25 -51.54
N LEU A 223 -5.06 -10.23 -51.15
CA LEU A 223 -4.13 -10.91 -52.05
C LEU A 223 -4.82 -11.85 -53.06
N LYS A 224 -5.97 -12.44 -52.72
CA LYS A 224 -6.78 -13.21 -53.67
C LYS A 224 -7.36 -12.32 -54.75
N ASP A 225 -7.82 -11.13 -54.39
CA ASP A 225 -8.39 -10.15 -55.34
C ASP A 225 -7.35 -9.52 -56.25
N LEU A 226 -6.09 -9.43 -55.81
CA LEU A 226 -4.95 -8.98 -56.62
C LEU A 226 -4.43 -10.05 -57.61
N LYS A 227 -4.67 -11.33 -57.35
CA LYS A 227 -4.16 -12.44 -58.16
C LYS A 227 -4.69 -12.47 -59.61
N PRO A 228 -5.97 -12.16 -59.88
CA PRO A 228 -6.51 -11.99 -61.23
C PRO A 228 -5.92 -10.76 -61.95
N LEU A 229 -5.71 -9.66 -61.24
CA LEU A 229 -5.17 -8.42 -61.80
C LEU A 229 -3.71 -8.54 -62.23
N LEU A 230 -2.92 -9.40 -61.56
CA LEU A 230 -1.54 -9.73 -61.95
C LEU A 230 -1.43 -10.77 -63.07
N ARG A 231 -2.53 -11.41 -63.46
CA ARG A 231 -2.60 -12.40 -64.55
C ARG A 231 -3.22 -11.85 -65.84
N ALA A 232 -3.78 -10.64 -65.81
CA ALA A 232 -4.23 -9.89 -66.98
C ALA A 232 -3.06 -9.10 -67.59
#